data_AF-A0A835LRT4-F1
#
_entry.id   AF-A0A835LRT4-F1
#
_cell.length_a   1.000
_cell.length_b   1.000
_cell.length_c   1.000
_cell.angle_alpha   90.00
_cell.angle_beta   90.00
_cell.angle_gamma   90.00
#
_symmetry.space_group_name_H-M   'P 1'
#
loop_
_entity.id
_entity.type
_entity.pdbx_description
1 polymer ?
#
loop_
_entity_poly.entity_id
_entity_poly.type
_entity_poly.pdbx_seq_one_letter_code
_entity_poly.pdbx_strand_id
1 'polypeptide(L)'
;MNLSDEVDLEDYVSRPDKINVAEITTICQEAGMHAVHKNRYVILPKDFEKGYRTNALAQCKISLNKLAVVKESVDDTAGAA
;
A
#
# COMPACT_ATOMS: atom_id res chain seq x y z
N MET A 1 -6.85 -0.87 -14.34
CA MET A 1 -7.02 -1.79 -13.20
C MET A 1 -8.50 -1.87 -12.91
N ASN A 2 -9.04 -3.03 -12.51
CA ASN A 2 -10.39 -3.08 -11.95
C ASN A 2 -10.29 -2.90 -10.43
N LEU A 3 -11.02 -1.93 -9.89
CA LEU A 3 -11.09 -1.67 -8.46
C LEU A 3 -12.28 -2.44 -7.88
N SER A 4 -12.19 -2.84 -6.61
CA SER A 4 -13.37 -3.23 -5.85
C SER A 4 -14.13 -1.98 -5.43
N ASP A 5 -15.47 -2.07 -5.36
CA ASP A 5 -16.33 -1.00 -4.84
C ASP A 5 -16.02 -0.67 -3.36
N GLU A 6 -15.24 -1.51 -2.66
CA GLU A 6 -14.71 -1.29 -1.31
C GLU A 6 -13.47 -0.37 -1.26
N VAL A 7 -12.91 0.05 -2.40
CA VAL A 7 -11.73 0.93 -2.46
C VAL A 7 -12.15 2.39 -2.58
N ASP A 8 -12.27 3.06 -1.44
CA ASP A 8 -12.37 4.52 -1.41
C ASP A 8 -10.99 5.16 -1.64
N LEU A 9 -10.89 6.13 -2.55
CA LEU A 9 -9.66 6.87 -2.84
C LEU A 9 -9.59 8.20 -2.07
N GLU A 10 -10.71 8.73 -1.59
CA GLU A 10 -10.77 9.99 -0.83
C GLU A 10 -10.06 9.83 0.53
N ASP A 11 -10.14 8.64 1.13
CA ASP A 11 -9.43 8.22 2.35
C ASP A 11 -7.89 8.19 2.22
N TYR A 12 -7.36 8.12 1.00
CA TYR A 12 -5.90 8.15 0.74
C TYR A 12 -5.40 9.55 0.38
N VAL A 13 -6.26 10.41 -0.17
CA VAL A 13 -5.96 11.81 -0.53
C VAL A 13 -6.14 12.75 0.67
N SER A 14 -7.06 12.44 1.58
CA SER A 14 -7.32 13.23 2.81
C SER A 14 -6.25 13.09 3.90
N ARG A 15 -5.32 12.13 3.76
CA ARG A 15 -4.21 11.93 4.69
C ARG A 15 -3.16 13.05 4.55
N PRO A 16 -2.58 13.56 5.65
CA PRO A 16 -1.57 14.62 5.62
C PRO A 16 -0.18 14.13 5.16
N ASP A 17 -0.06 12.87 4.74
CA ASP A 17 1.16 12.30 4.19
C ASP A 17 1.50 12.97 2.84
N LYS A 18 2.75 13.41 2.67
CA LYS A 18 3.17 14.22 1.52
C LYS A 18 3.45 13.37 0.28
N ILE A 19 2.39 12.82 -0.33
CA ILE A 19 2.50 12.00 -1.54
C ILE A 19 2.78 12.86 -2.77
N ASN A 20 3.82 12.53 -3.52
CA ASN A 20 4.11 13.08 -4.85
C ASN A 20 3.35 12.30 -5.94
N VAL A 21 3.06 12.93 -7.09
CA VAL A 21 2.42 12.30 -8.26
C VAL A 21 3.14 11.01 -8.70
N ALA A 22 4.48 11.00 -8.63
CA ALA A 22 5.27 9.81 -8.90
C ALA A 22 4.94 8.65 -7.95
N GLU A 23 4.75 8.93 -6.66
CA GLU A 23 4.46 7.91 -5.64
C GLU A 23 3.04 7.37 -5.79
N ILE A 24 2.06 8.20 -6.19
CA ILE A 24 0.71 7.73 -6.55
C ILE A 24 0.81 6.68 -7.67
N THR A 25 1.62 6.92 -8.71
CA THR A 25 1.81 5.92 -9.77
C THR A 25 2.46 4.64 -9.27
N THR A 26 3.46 4.73 -8.39
CA THR A 26 4.11 3.55 -7.79
C THR A 26 3.15 2.76 -6.90
N ILE A 27 2.36 3.41 -6.05
CA ILE A 27 1.37 2.79 -5.16
C ILE A 27 0.34 1.99 -5.97
N CYS A 28 -0.25 2.61 -7.00
CA CYS A 28 -1.22 1.95 -7.86
C CYS A 28 -0.60 0.76 -8.62
N GLN A 29 0.66 0.88 -9.05
CA GLN A 29 1.36 -0.18 -9.78
C GLN A 29 1.75 -1.36 -8.86
N GLU A 30 2.12 -1.09 -7.61
CA GLU A 30 2.39 -2.11 -6.59
C GLU A 30 1.11 -2.82 -6.13
N ALA A 31 0.02 -2.08 -5.89
CA ALA A 31 -1.30 -2.65 -5.59
C ALA A 31 -1.81 -3.56 -6.72
N GLY A 32 -1.62 -3.16 -7.98
CA GLY A 32 -1.90 -4.01 -9.14
C GLY A 32 -1.03 -5.28 -9.17
N MET A 33 0.24 -5.19 -8.77
CA MET A 33 1.14 -6.34 -8.73
C MET A 33 0.77 -7.33 -7.62
N HIS A 34 0.33 -6.86 -6.45
CA HIS A 34 -0.20 -7.71 -5.38
C HIS A 34 -1.50 -8.43 -5.76
N ALA A 35 -2.38 -7.79 -6.53
CA ALA A 35 -3.57 -8.42 -7.08
C ALA A 35 -3.21 -9.56 -8.06
N VAL A 36 -2.30 -9.29 -9.01
CA VAL A 36 -1.79 -10.28 -9.97
C VAL A 36 -1.11 -11.46 -9.29
N HIS A 37 -0.27 -11.21 -8.27
CA HIS A 37 0.41 -12.28 -7.51
C HIS A 37 -0.58 -13.24 -6.81
N LYS A 38 -1.75 -12.76 -6.43
CA LYS A 38 -2.83 -13.55 -5.82
C LYS A 38 -3.89 -14.02 -6.84
N ASN A 39 -3.57 -13.98 -8.14
CA ASN A 39 -4.44 -14.33 -9.27
C ASN A 39 -5.81 -13.60 -9.28
N ARG A 40 -5.88 -12.40 -8.68
CA ARG A 40 -7.10 -11.56 -8.63
C ARG A 40 -7.02 -10.46 -9.68
N TYR A 41 -8.09 -10.31 -10.46
CA TYR A 41 -8.23 -9.22 -11.44
C TYR A 41 -8.89 -7.96 -10.84
N VAL A 42 -9.28 -8.02 -9.56
CA VAL A 42 -9.86 -6.92 -8.79
C VAL A 42 -8.92 -6.57 -7.65
N ILE A 43 -8.60 -5.28 -7.51
CA ILE A 43 -7.76 -4.77 -6.43
C ILE A 43 -8.64 -4.53 -5.19
N LEU A 44 -8.21 -5.04 -4.04
CA LEU A 44 -8.87 -4.82 -2.76
C LEU A 44 -8.16 -3.70 -1.97
N PRO A 45 -8.83 -3.06 -0.99
CA PRO A 45 -8.20 -2.04 -0.15
C PRO A 45 -6.95 -2.57 0.58
N LYS A 46 -6.91 -3.87 0.91
CA LYS A 46 -5.74 -4.56 1.49
C LYS A 46 -4.48 -4.51 0.61
N ASP A 47 -4.63 -4.44 -0.71
CA ASP A 47 -3.51 -4.37 -1.65
C ASP A 47 -3.03 -2.91 -1.80
N PHE A 48 -3.96 -1.94 -1.73
CA PHE A 48 -3.66 -0.51 -1.65
C PHE A 48 -2.94 -0.15 -0.35
N GLU A 49 -3.36 -0.66 0.81
CA GLU A 49 -2.65 -0.45 2.08
C GLU A 49 -1.20 -0.93 2.03
N LYS A 50 -0.93 -2.07 1.37
CA LYS A 50 0.43 -2.60 1.22
C LYS A 50 1.29 -1.66 0.36
N GLY A 51 0.81 -1.28 -0.83
CA GLY A 51 1.51 -0.31 -1.69
C GLY A 51 1.70 1.07 -1.03
N TYR A 52 0.71 1.54 -0.27
CA TYR A 52 0.79 2.81 0.47
C TYR A 52 1.85 2.74 1.58
N ARG A 53 1.88 1.67 2.39
CA ARG A 53 2.91 1.47 3.42
C ARG A 53 4.32 1.35 2.83
N THR A 54 4.48 0.68 1.69
CA THR A 54 5.81 0.56 1.04
C THR A 54 6.34 1.93 0.58
N ASN A 55 5.50 2.73 -0.08
CA ASN A 55 5.94 3.97 -0.76
C ASN A 55 5.84 5.22 0.13
N ALA A 56 4.73 5.44 0.83
CA ALA A 56 4.57 6.64 1.67
C ALA A 56 5.54 6.66 2.86
N LEU A 57 5.82 5.49 3.47
CA LEU A 57 6.80 5.38 4.56
C LEU A 57 8.25 5.36 4.06
N ALA A 58 8.50 5.25 2.75
CA ALA A 58 9.86 5.33 2.21
C ALA A 58 10.46 6.73 2.38
N GLN A 59 9.67 7.80 2.25
CA GLN A 59 10.15 9.17 2.45
C GLN A 59 10.72 9.41 3.86
N CYS A 60 10.17 8.76 4.90
CA CYS A 60 10.64 8.95 6.27
C CYS A 60 12.01 8.30 6.56
N LYS A 61 12.44 7.33 5.75
CA LYS A 61 13.68 6.55 6.00
C LYS A 61 14.96 7.39 5.94
N ILE A 62 14.98 8.49 5.19
CA ILE A 62 16.17 9.36 5.08
C ILE A 62 16.43 10.13 6.41
N SER A 63 15.39 10.37 7.22
CA SER A 63 15.49 11.14 8.47
C SER A 63 15.54 10.30 9.75
N LEU A 64 15.09 9.04 9.72
CA LEU A 64 14.80 8.24 10.92
C LEU A 64 15.77 7.09 11.22
N ASN A 65 17.00 7.12 10.68
CA ASN A 65 18.04 6.11 10.98
C ASN A 65 18.62 6.20 12.42
N LYS A 66 17.89 6.81 13.36
CA LYS A 66 18.25 7.01 14.78
C LYS A 66 17.16 6.56 15.77
N LEU A 67 15.98 6.18 15.30
CA LEU A 67 14.89 5.66 16.12
C LEU A 67 14.50 4.27 15.60
N ALA A 68 15.08 3.24 16.22
CA ALA A 68 14.59 1.88 16.07
C ALA A 68 13.16 1.74 16.63
N VAL A 69 12.44 0.71 16.18
CA VAL A 69 11.08 0.32 16.58
C VAL A 69 9.95 1.13 15.89
N VAL A 70 9.47 0.59 14.76
CA VAL A 70 8.09 0.06 14.73
C VAL A 70 8.18 -1.37 14.20
N LYS A 71 7.66 -2.31 14.98
CA LYS A 71 7.63 -3.74 14.70
C LYS A 71 6.17 -4.14 14.68
N GLU A 72 5.59 -4.42 13.51
CA GLU A 72 4.36 -5.21 13.48
C GLU A 72 4.15 -5.96 12.16
N SER A 73 3.71 -7.20 12.32
CA SER A 73 3.62 -8.24 11.29
C SER A 73 2.17 -8.69 11.20
N VAL A 74 1.44 -8.14 10.22
CA VAL A 74 0.04 -8.45 9.86
C VAL A 74 -0.14 -8.11 8.37
N ASP A 75 -0.57 -8.98 7.46
CA ASP A 75 -0.64 -10.45 7.48
C ASP A 75 -0.53 -10.98 6.03
N ASP A 76 -0.09 -12.25 5.87
CA ASP A 76 -0.25 -13.10 4.67
C ASP A 76 -0.29 -14.61 5.04
N THR A 77 -0.68 -14.97 6.27
CA THR A 77 -0.96 -16.35 6.71
C THR A 77 -2.47 -16.63 6.82
N ALA A 78 -3.18 -16.47 5.71
CA ALA A 78 -4.52 -17.01 5.53
C ALA A 78 -4.82 -17.23 4.03
N GLY A 79 -5.07 -18.49 3.61
CA GLY A 79 -5.49 -18.81 2.24
C GLY A 79 -4.74 -19.93 1.51
N ALA A 80 -4.20 -20.92 2.24
CA ALA A 80 -3.70 -22.17 1.66
C ALA A 80 -4.26 -23.37 2.45
N ALA A 81 -5.55 -23.65 2.23
CA ALA A 81 -6.28 -24.85 2.65
C ALA A 81 -7.46 -25.05 1.70
#